data_AF-A0A7X5I5R2-F1
#
_entry.id   AF-A0A7X5I5R2-F1
#
_cell.length_a   1.000
_cell.length_b   1.000
_cell.length_c   1.000
_cell.angle_alpha   90.00
_cell.angle_beta   90.00
_cell.angle_gamma   90.00
#
_symmetry.space_group_name_H-M   'P 1'
#
loop_
_entity.id
_entity.type
_entity.pdbx_description
1 polymer ?
#
loop_
_entity_poly.entity_id
_entity_poly.type
_entity_poly.pdbx_seq_one_letter_code
_entity_poly.pdbx_strand_id
1 'polypeptide(L)'
;MSVKDGKDYLYLIWKSERTRKQYIVGQLTKNGQYEFRYGGEVRSAVDDGFQPLLCFPDLDKVYESNRLFTIFTSRLPDRKRKNIREILNKYDLDEYDDFMLLKRSGARLPIDNLEFIDPILDFDRNVTRIFYMAGVRHYLGCDGKHCAHAVEITRGDEVFLRREPDNQYDADAVQFLDASGKVLGYIPRYYSKGVTELLKLKKQITCHIYNVDRNKNCNECLKVIMEVMN
;
A
#
# COMPACT_ATOMS: atom_id res chain seq x y z
N MET A 1 12.22 -3.57 -5.62
CA MET A 1 11.18 -4.63 -5.62
C MET A 1 11.32 -5.44 -4.37
N SER A 2 10.23 -5.86 -3.72
CA SER A 2 10.34 -6.83 -2.62
C SER A 2 10.63 -8.22 -3.16
N VAL A 3 11.84 -8.68 -2.88
CA VAL A 3 12.26 -10.06 -3.07
C VAL A 3 12.63 -10.59 -1.70
N LYS A 4 12.14 -11.77 -1.35
CA LYS A 4 12.52 -12.47 -0.13
C LYS A 4 12.77 -13.92 -0.46
N ASP A 5 13.92 -14.44 -0.05
CA ASP A 5 14.34 -15.83 -0.30
C ASP A 5 14.26 -16.21 -1.80
N GLY A 6 14.60 -15.27 -2.69
CA GLY A 6 14.52 -15.44 -4.15
C GLY A 6 13.12 -15.37 -4.75
N LYS A 7 12.08 -15.11 -3.96
CA LYS A 7 10.68 -14.99 -4.42
C LYS A 7 10.26 -13.53 -4.55
N ASP A 8 9.64 -13.17 -5.67
CA ASP A 8 8.91 -11.91 -5.79
C ASP A 8 7.70 -11.93 -4.84
N TYR A 9 7.46 -10.82 -4.14
CA TYR A 9 6.53 -10.78 -3.01
C TYR A 9 5.48 -9.67 -3.11
N LEU A 10 4.23 -9.99 -2.81
CA LEU A 10 3.14 -9.05 -2.59
C LEU A 10 2.36 -9.41 -1.32
N TYR A 11 1.93 -8.38 -0.57
CA TYR A 11 0.90 -8.54 0.45
C TYR A 11 -0.48 -8.28 -0.14
N LEU A 12 -1.46 -9.07 0.30
CA LEU A 12 -2.87 -8.77 0.13
C LEU A 12 -3.35 -8.08 1.41
N ILE A 13 -3.73 -6.83 1.27
CA ILE A 13 -4.30 -6.01 2.34
C ILE A 13 -5.82 -6.03 2.23
N TRP A 14 -6.49 -6.20 3.36
CA TRP A 14 -7.92 -5.94 3.48
C TRP A 14 -8.16 -4.78 4.43
N LYS A 15 -8.98 -3.81 4.03
CA LYS A 15 -9.38 -2.69 4.89
C LYS A 15 -10.77 -2.94 5.46
N SER A 16 -10.88 -3.00 6.78
CA SER A 16 -12.15 -3.17 7.47
C SER A 16 -13.11 -2.02 7.18
N GLU A 17 -14.37 -2.34 6.90
CA GLU A 17 -15.43 -1.34 6.79
C GLU A 17 -15.79 -0.77 8.16
N ARG A 18 -15.73 -1.62 9.20
CA ARG A 18 -16.11 -1.30 10.58
C ARG A 18 -15.08 -0.41 11.26
N THR A 19 -13.83 -0.86 11.33
CA THR A 19 -12.77 -0.17 12.09
C THR A 19 -11.89 0.71 11.22
N ARG A 20 -12.01 0.59 9.89
CA ARG A 20 -11.10 1.22 8.90
C ARG A 20 -9.64 0.76 9.01
N LYS A 21 -9.33 -0.20 9.89
CA LYS A 21 -8.01 -0.80 10.03
C LYS A 21 -7.64 -1.59 8.78
N GLN A 22 -6.38 -1.47 8.36
CA GLN A 22 -5.80 -2.24 7.26
C GLN A 22 -5.09 -3.46 7.84
N TYR A 23 -5.51 -4.65 7.44
CA TYR A 23 -4.93 -5.93 7.84
C TYR A 23 -4.14 -6.53 6.69
N ILE A 24 -2.95 -7.02 6.98
CA ILE A 24 -2.28 -7.95 6.05
C ILE A 24 -2.99 -9.28 6.19
N VAL A 25 -3.75 -9.71 5.17
CA VAL A 25 -4.54 -10.95 5.23
C VAL A 25 -3.90 -12.08 4.44
N GLY A 26 -3.04 -11.77 3.48
CA GLY A 26 -2.42 -12.80 2.65
C GLY A 26 -1.14 -12.36 1.97
N GLN A 27 -0.50 -13.33 1.35
CA GLN A 27 0.80 -13.20 0.71
C GLN A 27 0.73 -13.92 -0.63
N LEU A 28 1.06 -13.20 -1.70
CA LEU A 28 1.19 -13.73 -3.05
C LEU A 28 2.67 -13.70 -3.43
N THR A 29 3.24 -14.85 -3.74
CA THR A 29 4.63 -14.97 -4.17
C THR A 29 4.77 -15.60 -5.54
N LYS A 30 5.84 -15.23 -6.25
CA LYS A 30 6.20 -15.79 -7.56
C LYS A 30 7.65 -16.26 -7.54
N ASN A 31 7.87 -17.55 -7.79
CA ASN A 31 9.19 -18.15 -8.03
C ASN A 31 9.03 -19.38 -8.93
N GLY A 32 9.05 -19.18 -10.24
CA GLY A 32 8.63 -20.17 -11.25
C GLY A 32 7.11 -20.38 -11.27
N GLN A 33 6.53 -20.72 -10.12
CA GLN A 33 5.09 -20.87 -9.87
C GLN A 33 4.57 -19.80 -8.91
N TYR A 34 3.25 -19.62 -8.90
CA TYR A 34 2.55 -18.70 -8.01
C TYR A 34 2.05 -19.43 -6.77
N GLU A 35 2.30 -18.85 -5.60
CA GLU A 35 1.80 -19.34 -4.33
C GLU A 35 0.98 -18.23 -3.66
N PHE A 36 -0.22 -18.55 -3.20
CA PHE A 36 -1.01 -17.71 -2.32
C PHE A 36 -1.24 -18.42 -1.00
N ARG A 37 -1.04 -17.71 0.11
CA ARG A 37 -1.42 -18.16 1.44
C ARG A 37 -1.98 -17.00 2.24
N TYR A 38 -2.90 -17.30 3.14
CA TYR A 38 -3.24 -16.34 4.17
C TYR A 38 -2.10 -16.21 5.17
N GLY A 39 -2.02 -15.08 5.86
CA GLY A 39 -0.96 -14.81 6.81
C GLY A 39 -1.07 -13.41 7.40
N GLY A 40 -0.07 -13.04 8.20
CA GLY A 40 -0.08 -11.77 8.91
C GLY A 40 -1.16 -11.76 9.99
N GLU A 41 -2.27 -11.09 9.70
CA GLU A 41 -3.34 -10.76 10.66
C GLU A 41 -4.70 -11.32 10.24
N VAL A 42 -4.73 -12.33 9.36
CA VAL A 42 -5.99 -12.85 8.80
C VAL A 42 -7.02 -13.26 9.86
N ARG A 43 -6.59 -13.85 10.98
CA ARG A 43 -7.51 -14.26 12.06
C ARG A 43 -8.14 -13.04 12.74
N SER A 44 -7.34 -12.03 13.09
CA SER A 44 -7.87 -10.75 13.60
C SER A 44 -8.74 -10.03 12.58
N ALA A 45 -8.45 -10.17 11.27
CA ALA A 45 -9.27 -9.62 10.22
C ALA A 45 -10.64 -10.32 10.15
N VAL A 46 -10.70 -11.65 10.33
CA VAL A 46 -11.95 -12.42 10.39
C VAL A 46 -12.79 -11.99 11.58
N ASP A 47 -12.18 -11.79 12.75
CA ASP A 47 -12.86 -11.22 13.93
C ASP A 47 -13.40 -9.80 13.67
N ASP A 48 -12.81 -9.10 12.69
CA ASP A 48 -13.24 -7.80 12.22
C ASP A 48 -14.18 -7.81 11.01
N GLY A 49 -14.60 -8.99 10.56
CA GLY A 49 -15.59 -9.20 9.50
C GLY A 49 -15.01 -9.59 8.14
N PHE A 50 -13.70 -9.82 8.01
CA PHE A 50 -13.12 -10.37 6.80
C PHE A 50 -13.68 -11.77 6.53
N GLN A 51 -14.01 -12.04 5.27
CA GLN A 51 -14.40 -13.37 4.80
C GLN A 51 -13.29 -13.93 3.90
N PRO A 52 -12.88 -15.20 4.08
CA PRO A 52 -11.96 -15.85 3.17
C PRO A 52 -12.44 -15.71 1.72
N LEU A 53 -11.50 -15.50 0.80
CA LEU A 53 -11.76 -15.47 -0.62
C LEU A 53 -12.39 -16.79 -1.05
N LEU A 54 -13.46 -16.73 -1.86
CA LEU A 54 -14.26 -17.90 -2.24
C LEU A 54 -13.41 -19.05 -2.84
N CYS A 55 -12.41 -18.72 -3.65
CA CYS A 55 -11.50 -19.70 -4.25
C CYS A 55 -10.46 -20.28 -3.27
N PHE A 56 -10.31 -19.65 -2.10
CA PHE A 56 -9.33 -19.98 -1.07
C PHE A 56 -10.02 -20.06 0.31
N PRO A 57 -10.91 -21.04 0.55
CA PRO A 57 -11.73 -21.10 1.77
C PRO A 57 -10.95 -21.49 3.03
N ASP A 58 -9.78 -22.13 2.88
CA ASP A 58 -8.97 -22.63 3.99
C ASP A 58 -7.86 -21.63 4.31
N LEU A 59 -7.87 -21.13 5.55
CA LEU A 59 -6.91 -20.13 6.03
C LEU A 59 -5.50 -20.69 6.25
N ASP A 60 -5.38 -21.98 6.50
CA ASP A 60 -4.10 -22.61 6.86
C ASP A 60 -3.44 -23.29 5.64
N LYS A 61 -4.11 -23.26 4.46
CA LYS A 61 -3.63 -23.86 3.21
C LYS A 61 -2.72 -22.93 2.40
N VAL A 62 -1.70 -23.53 1.76
CA VAL A 62 -0.95 -22.92 0.65
C VAL A 62 -1.60 -23.34 -0.68
N TYR A 63 -1.95 -22.34 -1.48
CA TYR A 63 -2.51 -22.52 -2.81
C TYR A 63 -1.43 -22.29 -3.85
N GLU A 64 -1.29 -23.19 -4.79
CA GLU A 64 -0.23 -23.16 -5.80
C GLU A 64 -0.81 -23.21 -7.21
N SER A 65 -0.17 -22.54 -8.15
CA SER A 65 -0.57 -22.56 -9.57
C SER A 65 0.57 -22.15 -10.49
N ASN A 66 0.67 -22.79 -11.65
CA ASN A 66 1.59 -22.40 -12.73
C ASN A 66 1.18 -21.09 -13.43
N ARG A 67 -0.02 -20.58 -13.15
CA ARG A 67 -0.54 -19.30 -13.66
C ARG A 67 -1.06 -18.46 -12.50
N LEU A 68 -1.01 -17.14 -12.63
CA LEU A 68 -1.59 -16.26 -11.63
C LEU A 68 -3.09 -16.55 -11.47
N PHE A 69 -3.56 -16.63 -10.22
CA PHE A 69 -4.92 -17.03 -9.90
C PHE A 69 -5.97 -16.10 -10.53
N THR A 70 -7.03 -16.69 -11.08
CA THR A 70 -8.08 -15.94 -11.80
C THR A 70 -8.75 -14.87 -10.96
N ILE A 71 -8.92 -15.10 -9.65
CA ILE A 71 -9.47 -14.11 -8.70
C ILE A 71 -8.59 -12.86 -8.54
N PHE A 72 -7.31 -12.95 -8.89
CA PHE A 72 -6.38 -11.82 -8.89
C PHE A 72 -6.27 -11.18 -10.26
N THR A 73 -6.21 -11.97 -11.35
CA THR A 73 -6.18 -11.41 -12.71
C THR A 73 -7.50 -10.72 -13.08
N SER A 74 -8.64 -11.16 -12.54
CA SER A 74 -9.94 -10.51 -12.77
C SER A 74 -10.03 -9.08 -12.23
N ARG A 75 -9.06 -8.66 -11.39
CA ARG A 75 -8.94 -7.29 -10.87
C ARG A 75 -8.19 -6.36 -11.82
N LEU A 76 -7.55 -6.92 -12.84
CA LEU A 76 -6.70 -6.18 -13.76
C LEU A 76 -7.49 -5.73 -15.00
N PRO A 77 -7.07 -4.62 -15.64
CA PRO A 77 -7.61 -4.23 -16.94
C PRO A 77 -7.41 -5.32 -17.99
N ASP A 78 -8.43 -5.61 -18.80
CA ASP A 78 -8.31 -6.58 -19.89
C ASP A 78 -7.17 -6.23 -20.86
N ARG A 79 -6.35 -7.22 -21.22
CA ARG A 79 -5.21 -7.06 -22.16
C ARG A 79 -5.62 -6.49 -23.52
N LYS A 80 -6.85 -6.75 -23.97
CA LYS A 80 -7.41 -6.29 -25.25
C LYS A 80 -8.10 -4.92 -25.15
N ARG A 81 -8.11 -4.29 -23.97
CA ARG A 81 -8.73 -2.98 -23.78
C ARG A 81 -8.08 -1.95 -24.72
N LYS A 82 -8.90 -1.16 -25.44
CA LYS A 82 -8.44 -0.19 -26.46
C LYS A 82 -7.35 0.74 -25.95
N ASN A 83 -7.42 1.17 -24.69
CA ASN A 83 -6.46 2.08 -24.08
C ASN A 83 -5.46 1.39 -23.11
N ILE A 84 -5.19 0.09 -23.30
CA ILE A 84 -4.30 -0.65 -22.39
C ILE A 84 -2.90 -0.03 -22.30
N ARG A 85 -2.34 0.47 -23.41
CA ARG A 85 -1.02 1.12 -23.43
C ARG A 85 -0.94 2.34 -22.52
N GLU A 86 -1.98 3.17 -22.46
CA GLU A 86 -2.03 4.33 -21.56
C GLU A 86 -2.01 3.89 -20.09
N ILE A 87 -2.70 2.78 -19.77
CA ILE A 87 -2.75 2.22 -18.42
C ILE A 87 -1.38 1.65 -18.03
N LEU A 88 -0.71 0.94 -18.95
CA LEU A 88 0.63 0.41 -18.73
C LEU A 88 1.64 1.54 -18.48
N ASN A 89 1.63 2.59 -19.32
CA ASN A 89 2.48 3.77 -19.15
C ASN A 89 2.28 4.47 -17.80
N LYS A 90 1.04 4.56 -17.31
CA LYS A 90 0.73 5.12 -15.97
C LYS A 90 1.43 4.36 -14.84
N TYR A 91 1.65 3.06 -15.02
CA TYR A 91 2.35 2.21 -14.09
C TYR A 91 3.79 1.92 -14.54
N ASP A 92 4.33 2.66 -15.53
CA ASP A 92 5.70 2.52 -16.02
C ASP A 92 6.01 1.07 -16.46
N LEU A 93 5.11 0.51 -17.28
CA LEU A 93 5.24 -0.81 -17.89
C LEU A 93 5.22 -0.67 -19.41
N ASP A 94 6.21 -1.26 -20.08
CA ASP A 94 6.25 -1.31 -21.55
C ASP A 94 5.36 -2.44 -22.11
N GLU A 95 5.31 -3.56 -21.39
CA GLU A 95 4.56 -4.75 -21.76
C GLU A 95 3.53 -5.14 -20.69
N TYR A 96 2.52 -5.87 -21.13
CA TYR A 96 1.47 -6.36 -20.24
C TYR A 96 1.98 -7.56 -19.41
N ASP A 97 2.25 -7.32 -18.13
CA ASP A 97 2.57 -8.34 -17.12
C ASP A 97 1.56 -8.24 -15.96
N ASP A 98 0.78 -9.30 -15.76
CA ASP A 98 -0.26 -9.33 -14.73
C ASP A 98 0.29 -9.13 -13.31
N PHE A 99 1.43 -9.74 -12.99
CA PHE A 99 2.01 -9.67 -11.66
C PHE A 99 2.57 -8.26 -11.38
N MET A 100 3.23 -7.67 -12.37
CA MET A 100 3.72 -6.29 -12.27
C MET A 100 2.56 -5.28 -12.21
N LEU A 101 1.47 -5.53 -12.94
CA LEU A 101 0.26 -4.71 -12.83
C LEU A 101 -0.37 -4.81 -11.44
N LEU A 102 -0.51 -6.00 -10.85
CA LEU A 102 -0.95 -6.15 -9.45
C LEU A 102 -0.07 -5.31 -8.52
N LYS A 103 1.26 -5.47 -8.65
CA LYS A 103 2.28 -4.83 -7.83
C LYS A 103 2.23 -3.31 -7.87
N ARG A 104 2.10 -2.73 -9.07
CA ARG A 104 2.20 -1.28 -9.28
C ARG A 104 0.86 -0.55 -9.17
N SER A 105 -0.25 -1.22 -9.47
CA SER A 105 -1.59 -0.62 -9.41
C SER A 105 -2.32 -0.83 -8.09
N GLY A 106 -1.93 -1.85 -7.33
CA GLY A 106 -2.65 -2.34 -6.16
C GLY A 106 -3.96 -3.07 -6.49
N ALA A 107 -4.38 -3.10 -7.75
CA ALA A 107 -5.56 -3.81 -8.26
C ALA A 107 -6.83 -3.68 -7.40
N ARG A 108 -7.06 -2.45 -6.90
CA ARG A 108 -8.24 -2.09 -6.12
C ARG A 108 -9.49 -2.12 -6.99
N LEU A 109 -10.57 -2.68 -6.46
CA LEU A 109 -11.89 -2.66 -7.08
C LEU A 109 -12.86 -1.78 -6.27
N PRO A 110 -13.85 -1.13 -6.91
CA PRO A 110 -14.87 -0.38 -6.18
C PRO A 110 -15.82 -1.26 -5.33
N ILE A 111 -15.83 -2.57 -5.57
CA ILE A 111 -16.77 -3.53 -4.99
C ILE A 111 -16.21 -4.27 -3.78
N ASP A 112 -14.94 -4.06 -3.43
CA ASP A 112 -14.32 -4.65 -2.24
C ASP A 112 -13.28 -3.70 -1.63
N ASN A 113 -12.67 -4.15 -0.53
CA ASN A 113 -11.67 -3.39 0.22
C ASN A 113 -10.29 -4.06 0.17
N LEU A 114 -9.95 -4.70 -0.95
CA LEU A 114 -8.70 -5.43 -1.12
C LEU A 114 -7.69 -4.60 -1.93
N GLU A 115 -6.43 -4.69 -1.55
CA GLU A 115 -5.31 -4.02 -2.23
C GLU A 115 -4.05 -4.87 -2.19
N PHE A 116 -3.34 -4.94 -3.31
CA PHE A 116 -2.01 -5.53 -3.38
C PHE A 116 -0.93 -4.50 -3.06
N ILE A 117 0.00 -4.85 -2.19
CA ILE A 117 1.08 -3.96 -1.77
C ILE A 117 2.43 -4.64 -2.02
N ASP A 118 3.37 -3.92 -2.62
CA ASP A 118 4.80 -4.28 -2.66
C ASP A 118 5.44 -3.91 -1.30
N PRO A 119 5.68 -4.87 -0.39
CA PRO A 119 6.12 -4.56 0.98
C PRO A 119 7.50 -3.90 1.05
N ILE A 120 8.03 -3.72 2.27
CA ILE A 120 9.43 -3.35 2.48
C ILE A 120 10.02 -4.50 3.30
N LEU A 121 10.76 -5.39 2.62
CA LEU A 121 11.28 -6.63 3.21
C LEU A 121 12.81 -6.67 3.30
N ASP A 122 13.48 -5.92 2.42
CA ASP A 122 14.94 -5.82 2.36
C ASP A 122 15.32 -4.38 2.73
N PHE A 123 16.13 -4.25 3.78
CA PHE A 123 16.56 -2.97 4.34
C PHE A 123 17.96 -2.55 3.87
N ASP A 124 18.64 -3.39 3.07
CA ASP A 124 20.00 -3.15 2.60
C ASP A 124 20.06 -2.79 1.11
N ARG A 125 18.92 -2.45 0.53
CA ARG A 125 18.80 -1.99 -0.85
C ARG A 125 18.10 -0.65 -0.90
N ASN A 126 18.33 0.08 -1.99
CA ASN A 126 17.54 1.26 -2.28
C ASN A 126 16.08 0.86 -2.52
N VAL A 127 15.16 1.58 -1.88
CA VAL A 127 13.73 1.30 -1.95
C VAL A 127 12.98 2.58 -2.30
N THR A 128 12.27 2.58 -3.43
CA THR A 128 11.30 3.61 -3.78
C THR A 128 9.88 3.07 -3.61
N ARG A 129 9.02 3.82 -2.92
CA ARG A 129 7.58 3.51 -2.79
C ARG A 129 6.75 4.76 -3.04
N ILE A 130 5.72 4.62 -3.87
CA ILE A 130 4.73 5.67 -4.10
C ILE A 130 3.39 5.16 -3.55
N PHE A 131 2.82 5.87 -2.60
CA PHE A 131 1.59 5.46 -1.93
C PHE A 131 0.79 6.67 -1.44
N TYR A 132 -0.47 6.44 -1.10
CA TYR A 132 -1.32 7.47 -0.53
C TYR A 132 -1.02 7.67 0.95
N MET A 133 -0.95 8.94 1.38
CA MET A 133 -0.83 9.28 2.80
C MET A 133 -2.10 8.85 3.53
N ALA A 134 -1.95 8.25 4.71
CA ALA A 134 -3.07 7.83 5.55
C ALA A 134 -3.54 8.96 6.47
N GLY A 135 -4.83 8.96 6.84
CA GLY A 135 -5.37 9.85 7.87
C GLY A 135 -5.55 11.32 7.49
N VAL A 136 -5.20 11.72 6.26
CA VAL A 136 -5.18 13.11 5.75
C VAL A 136 -6.39 13.96 6.17
N ARG A 137 -7.60 13.38 6.11
CA ARG A 137 -8.86 14.05 6.47
C ARG A 137 -8.88 14.64 7.89
N HIS A 138 -8.07 14.13 8.82
CA HIS A 138 -8.05 14.53 10.22
C HIS A 138 -7.01 15.63 10.51
N TYR A 139 -6.08 15.88 9.59
CA TYR A 139 -4.88 16.68 9.85
C TYR A 139 -4.75 17.90 8.95
N LEU A 140 -5.39 17.86 7.77
CA LEU A 140 -5.34 19.00 6.85
C LEU A 140 -6.37 20.09 7.15
N GLY A 141 -7.26 19.92 8.13
CA GLY A 141 -8.32 20.91 8.41
C GLY A 141 -9.44 20.96 7.37
N CYS A 142 -9.55 19.94 6.52
CA CYS A 142 -10.65 19.81 5.55
C CYS A 142 -11.80 18.94 6.05
N ASP A 143 -11.62 18.19 7.14
CA ASP A 143 -12.58 17.21 7.71
C ASP A 143 -13.16 16.22 6.68
N GLY A 144 -12.46 16.01 5.57
CA GLY A 144 -12.92 15.17 4.47
C GLY A 144 -13.96 15.80 3.54
N LYS A 145 -14.38 17.06 3.77
CA LYS A 145 -15.49 17.72 3.06
C LYS A 145 -15.14 19.09 2.49
N HIS A 146 -14.17 19.77 3.10
CA HIS A 146 -13.85 21.18 2.86
C HIS A 146 -12.41 21.33 2.32
N CYS A 147 -12.09 20.65 1.22
CA CYS A 147 -10.72 20.62 0.65
C CYS A 147 -10.17 22.00 0.25
N ALA A 148 -11.04 23.00 0.06
CA ALA A 148 -10.63 24.38 -0.20
C ALA A 148 -9.93 25.04 1.00
N HIS A 149 -10.26 24.60 2.23
CA HIS A 149 -9.68 25.08 3.47
C HIS A 149 -8.54 24.19 3.98
N ALA A 150 -8.13 23.20 3.18
CA ALA A 150 -7.02 22.32 3.52
C ALA A 150 -5.71 23.12 3.59
N VAL A 151 -4.78 22.67 4.44
CA VAL A 151 -3.38 23.13 4.41
C VAL A 151 -2.86 23.14 2.97
N GLU A 152 -2.18 24.22 2.60
CA GLU A 152 -1.57 24.35 1.30
C GLU A 152 -0.38 23.40 1.20
N ILE A 153 -0.52 22.40 0.33
CA ILE A 153 0.46 21.36 0.06
C ILE A 153 0.57 21.24 -1.46
N THR A 154 1.79 21.26 -1.96
CA THR A 154 2.12 21.22 -3.38
C THR A 154 3.00 20.02 -3.71
N ARG A 155 2.95 19.58 -4.96
CA ARG A 155 3.86 18.55 -5.45
C ARG A 155 5.31 19.03 -5.31
N GLY A 156 6.17 18.16 -4.79
CA GLY A 156 7.58 18.43 -4.55
C GLY A 156 7.90 18.85 -3.12
N ASP A 157 6.90 19.22 -2.31
CA ASP A 157 7.13 19.57 -0.91
C ASP A 157 7.77 18.41 -0.16
N GLU A 158 8.83 18.69 0.59
CA GLU A 158 9.46 17.73 1.49
C GLU A 158 8.57 17.51 2.72
N VAL A 159 8.46 16.24 3.14
CA VAL A 159 7.74 15.86 4.36
C VAL A 159 8.62 14.97 5.23
N PHE A 160 8.55 15.19 6.54
CA PHE A 160 9.44 14.56 7.51
C PHE A 160 8.73 13.43 8.25
N LEU A 161 9.49 12.41 8.68
CA LEU A 161 8.96 11.26 9.39
C LEU A 161 9.19 11.38 10.90
N ARG A 162 8.16 11.10 11.70
CA ARG A 162 8.27 10.99 13.17
C ARG A 162 7.54 9.75 13.67
N ARG A 163 8.25 8.90 14.42
CA ARG A 163 7.64 7.73 15.09
C ARG A 163 6.73 8.17 16.22
N GLU A 164 5.63 7.45 16.41
CA GLU A 164 4.68 7.63 17.50
C GLU A 164 4.45 6.27 18.21
N PRO A 165 5.42 5.80 19.01
CA PRO A 165 5.36 4.46 19.61
C PRO A 165 4.23 4.26 20.62
N ASP A 166 3.72 5.36 21.20
CA ASP A 166 2.63 5.36 22.18
C ASP A 166 1.24 5.43 21.52
N ASN A 167 1.15 5.31 20.19
CA ASN A 167 -0.11 5.31 19.48
C ASN A 167 -0.96 4.09 19.87
N GLN A 168 -2.19 4.36 20.34
CA GLN A 168 -3.10 3.34 20.88
C GLN A 168 -3.61 2.32 19.83
N TYR A 169 -3.46 2.63 18.54
CA TYR A 169 -3.99 1.80 17.44
C TYR A 169 -2.90 1.03 16.70
N ASP A 170 -1.69 1.59 16.61
CA ASP A 170 -0.54 1.02 15.91
C ASP A 170 0.77 1.46 16.56
N ALA A 171 1.42 0.56 17.32
CA ALA A 171 2.70 0.86 17.98
C ALA A 171 3.86 1.15 17.00
N ASP A 172 3.70 0.80 15.71
CA ASP A 172 4.66 1.13 14.66
C ASP A 172 4.29 2.42 13.90
N ALA A 173 3.30 3.20 14.37
CA ALA A 173 2.81 4.39 13.68
C ALA A 173 3.93 5.41 13.40
N VAL A 174 3.92 5.92 12.16
CA VAL A 174 4.85 6.97 11.71
C VAL A 174 4.06 8.10 11.07
N GLN A 175 4.23 9.30 11.61
CA GLN A 175 3.63 10.54 11.13
C GLN A 175 4.42 11.13 9.95
N PHE A 176 3.71 11.78 9.04
CA PHE A 176 4.26 12.76 8.12
C PHE A 176 4.09 14.17 8.70
N LEU A 177 5.16 14.96 8.69
CA LEU A 177 5.20 16.34 9.16
C LEU A 177 5.57 17.28 8.02
N ASP A 178 5.06 18.51 8.04
CA ASP A 178 5.64 19.60 7.24
C ASP A 178 6.90 20.18 7.91
N ALA A 179 7.54 21.15 7.25
CA ALA A 179 8.73 21.84 7.75
C ALA A 179 8.52 22.59 9.07
N SER A 180 7.28 22.93 9.43
CA SER A 180 6.94 23.55 10.72
C SER A 180 6.73 22.53 11.85
N GLY A 181 6.74 21.23 11.52
CA GLY A 181 6.47 20.14 12.45
C GLY A 181 4.98 19.79 12.62
N LYS A 182 4.10 20.36 11.78
CA LYS A 182 2.67 20.04 11.79
C LYS A 182 2.41 18.68 11.15
N VAL A 183 1.59 17.86 11.79
CA VAL A 183 1.19 16.56 11.25
C VAL A 183 0.28 16.76 10.04
N LEU A 184 0.59 16.06 8.94
CA LEU A 184 -0.20 16.04 7.70
C LEU A 184 -0.98 14.73 7.53
N GLY A 185 -0.50 13.67 8.16
CA GLY A 185 -1.04 12.32 8.06
C GLY A 185 -0.03 11.28 8.52
N TYR A 186 -0.21 10.04 8.07
CA TYR A 186 0.59 8.90 8.51
C TYR A 186 1.08 8.06 7.33
N ILE A 187 2.17 7.33 7.56
CA ILE A 187 2.52 6.15 6.77
C ILE A 187 1.36 5.15 6.87
N PRO A 188 0.88 4.58 5.74
CA PRO A 188 -0.13 3.53 5.79
C PRO A 188 0.32 2.35 6.65
N ARG A 189 -0.62 1.73 7.36
CA ARG A 189 -0.32 0.70 8.35
C ARG A 189 0.50 -0.47 7.81
N TYR A 190 0.26 -0.84 6.56
CA TYR A 190 1.00 -1.92 5.89
C TYR A 190 2.50 -1.61 5.66
N TYR A 191 2.92 -0.34 5.80
CA TYR A 191 4.32 0.08 5.75
C TYR A 191 4.87 0.55 7.12
N SER A 192 4.02 0.89 8.10
CA SER A 192 4.41 1.38 9.44
C SER A 192 5.60 0.62 10.02
N LYS A 193 5.50 -0.72 10.12
CA LYS A 193 6.55 -1.57 10.68
C LYS A 193 7.86 -1.49 9.90
N GLY A 194 7.81 -1.62 8.57
CA GLY A 194 9.00 -1.58 7.72
C GLY A 194 9.72 -0.23 7.81
N VAL A 195 8.96 0.87 7.81
CA VAL A 195 9.51 2.22 7.96
C VAL A 195 10.07 2.45 9.36
N THR A 196 9.39 1.96 10.40
CA THR A 196 9.89 2.02 11.78
C THR A 196 11.23 1.29 11.94
N GLU A 197 11.41 0.12 11.31
CA GLU A 197 12.69 -0.58 11.30
C GLU A 197 13.78 0.20 10.55
N LEU A 198 13.47 0.76 9.38
CA LEU A 198 14.41 1.61 8.64
C LEU A 198 14.88 2.83 9.46
N LEU A 199 13.97 3.47 10.19
CA LEU A 199 14.28 4.59 11.10
C LEU A 199 15.15 4.15 12.29
N LYS A 200 14.89 2.96 12.88
CA LYS A 200 15.72 2.39 13.95
C LYS A 200 17.14 2.10 13.46
N LEU A 201 17.28 1.60 12.23
CA LEU A 201 18.54 1.35 11.55
C LEU A 201 19.24 2.64 11.07
N LYS A 202 18.62 3.82 11.27
CA LYS A 202 19.13 5.12 10.84
C LYS A 202 19.43 5.18 9.32
N LYS A 203 18.66 4.46 8.51
CA LYS A 203 18.75 4.54 7.04
C LYS A 203 18.35 5.94 6.59
N GLN A 204 18.92 6.41 5.47
CA GLN A 204 18.54 7.69 4.90
C GLN A 204 17.21 7.55 4.17
N ILE A 205 16.15 8.17 4.70
CA ILE A 205 14.82 8.16 4.11
C ILE A 205 14.45 9.59 3.73
N THR A 206 14.10 9.80 2.46
CA THR A 206 13.54 11.07 1.96
C THR A 206 12.11 10.85 1.52
N CYS A 207 11.26 11.83 1.78
CA CYS A 207 9.85 11.77 1.41
C CYS A 207 9.42 13.10 0.80
N HIS A 208 8.77 13.04 -0.36
CA HIS A 208 8.23 14.21 -1.03
C HIS A 208 6.78 13.99 -1.44
N ILE A 209 5.99 15.06 -1.51
CA ILE A 209 4.65 15.02 -2.07
C ILE A 209 4.77 14.72 -3.58
N TYR A 210 4.31 13.54 -3.96
CA TYR A 210 4.38 13.06 -5.34
C TYR A 210 3.22 13.59 -6.19
N ASN A 211 2.02 13.62 -5.61
CA ASN A 211 0.82 14.09 -6.31
C ASN A 211 -0.21 14.64 -5.32
N VAL A 212 -0.86 15.74 -5.70
CA VAL A 212 -1.98 16.35 -4.98
C VAL A 212 -3.19 16.35 -5.91
N ASP A 213 -4.26 15.67 -5.51
CA ASP A 213 -5.53 15.61 -6.26
C ASP A 213 -6.69 15.86 -5.31
N ARG A 214 -7.08 17.13 -5.18
CA ARG A 214 -8.15 17.56 -4.25
C ARG A 214 -9.56 17.21 -4.73
N ASN A 215 -9.70 16.75 -5.98
CA ASN A 215 -10.98 16.32 -6.55
C ASN A 215 -11.32 14.87 -6.16
N LYS A 216 -10.33 14.11 -5.67
CA LYS A 216 -10.52 12.76 -5.17
C LYS A 216 -10.98 12.75 -3.71
N ASN A 217 -11.51 11.60 -3.28
CA ASN A 217 -11.80 11.38 -1.88
C ASN A 217 -10.50 11.50 -1.05
N CYS A 218 -10.62 11.84 0.24
CA CYS A 218 -9.46 12.14 1.09
C CYS A 218 -8.53 10.96 1.39
N ASN A 219 -8.87 9.72 1.00
CA ASN A 219 -7.92 8.60 1.07
C ASN A 219 -7.00 8.55 -0.16
N GLU A 220 -7.31 9.32 -1.21
CA GLU A 220 -6.60 9.32 -2.48
C GLU A 220 -6.15 10.72 -2.93
N CYS A 221 -6.19 11.71 -2.03
CA CYS A 221 -5.91 13.10 -2.39
C CYS A 221 -4.43 13.46 -2.32
N LEU A 222 -3.63 12.77 -1.50
CA LEU A 222 -2.19 13.00 -1.38
C LEU A 222 -1.41 11.71 -1.58
N LYS A 223 -0.52 11.68 -2.57
CA LYS A 223 0.52 10.66 -2.70
C LYS A 223 1.85 11.19 -2.24
N VAL A 224 2.60 10.33 -1.56
CA VAL A 224 3.99 10.56 -1.18
C VAL A 224 4.85 9.60 -2.00
N ILE A 225 6.00 10.09 -2.45
CA ILE A 225 7.12 9.24 -2.88
C ILE A 225 8.10 9.18 -1.72
N MET A 226 8.40 7.96 -1.28
CA MET A 226 9.39 7.66 -0.25
C MET A 226 10.56 6.94 -0.90
N GLU A 227 11.76 7.43 -0.65
CA GLU A 227 13.00 6.87 -1.15
C GLU A 227 13.92 6.57 0.03
N VAL A 228 14.39 5.34 0.08
CA VAL A 228 15.36 4.87 1.06
C VAL A 228 16.66 4.66 0.31
N MET A 229 17.72 5.34 0.74
CA MET A 229 19.07 5.18 0.19
C MET A 229 19.93 4.38 1.17
N ASN A 230 20.66 3.42 0.62
CA ASN A 230 21.60 2.59 1.34
C ASN A 230 23.03 3.13 1.26
#